data_AF-A0A925VMG2-F1
#
_entry.id   AF-A0A925VMG2-F1
#
_cell.length_a   1.000
_cell.length_b   1.000
_cell.length_c   1.000
_cell.angle_alpha   90.00
_cell.angle_beta   90.00
_cell.angle_gamma   90.00
#
_symmetry.space_group_name_H-M   'P 1'
#
loop_
_entity.id
_entity.type
_entity.pdbx_description
1 polymer ?
#
loop_
_entity_poly.entity_id
_entity_poly.type
_entity_poly.pdbx_seq_one_letter_code
_entity_poly.pdbx_strand_id
1 'polypeptide(L)'
;MVRFFRNLLLLTLLLYGTLYLLHARYGAAVVHPLAAYTLGYFALLTAVIYWVTARLVRISPDNFMGAYFGSMVVRLLLSAGLVLLYLYKGGAHEGNGRWAFLGLFFLLYFLYTGFEIWAILSNLRPFSKPSVTTE
;
A
#
# COMPACT_ATOMS: atom_id res chain seq x y z
N MET A 1 -15.01 -2.94 8.09
CA MET A 1 -14.01 -3.94 7.65
C MET A 1 -14.30 -4.48 6.26
N VAL A 2 -15.41 -5.17 5.99
CA VAL A 2 -15.66 -5.83 4.68
C VAL A 2 -15.57 -4.86 3.48
N ARG A 3 -16.10 -3.63 3.61
CA ARG A 3 -15.99 -2.60 2.58
C ARG A 3 -14.55 -2.24 2.23
N PHE A 4 -13.65 -2.18 3.22
CA PHE A 4 -12.23 -1.87 3.01
C PHE A 4 -11.55 -2.98 2.22
N PHE A 5 -11.67 -4.23 2.67
CA PHE A 5 -11.07 -5.38 1.99
C PHE A 5 -11.62 -5.56 0.56
N ARG A 6 -12.92 -5.29 0.35
CA ARG A 6 -13.50 -5.27 -1.00
C ARG A 6 -12.86 -4.20 -1.87
N ASN A 7 -12.72 -2.97 -1.38
CA ASN A 7 -12.12 -1.88 -2.16
C ASN A 7 -10.62 -2.13 -2.42
N LEU A 8 -9.91 -2.69 -1.44
CA LEU A 8 -8.52 -3.11 -1.59
C LEU A 8 -8.41 -4.18 -2.68
N LEU A 9 -9.24 -5.22 -2.63
CA LEU A 9 -9.27 -6.29 -3.62
C LEU A 9 -9.59 -5.74 -5.02
N LEU A 10 -10.56 -4.82 -5.14
CA LEU A 10 -10.88 -4.17 -6.42
C LEU A 10 -9.69 -3.37 -6.96
N LEU A 11 -9.02 -2.58 -6.12
CA LEU A 11 -7.81 -1.86 -6.50
C LEU A 11 -6.71 -2.83 -6.95
N THR A 12 -6.46 -3.89 -6.18
CA THR A 12 -5.44 -4.90 -6.48
C THR A 12 -5.73 -5.62 -7.80
N LEU A 13 -6.99 -6.02 -8.05
CA LEU A 13 -7.39 -6.65 -9.32
C LEU A 13 -7.27 -5.69 -10.50
N LEU A 14 -7.66 -4.42 -10.33
CA LEU A 14 -7.53 -3.41 -11.37
C LEU A 14 -6.06 -3.18 -11.73
N LEU A 15 -5.19 -3.02 -10.72
CA LEU A 15 -3.76 -2.83 -10.95
C LEU A 15 -3.11 -4.09 -11.54
N TYR A 16 -3.50 -5.28 -11.09
CA TYR A 16 -3.03 -6.53 -11.66
C TYR A 16 -3.43 -6.67 -13.13
N GLY A 17 -4.69 -6.38 -13.48
CA GLY A 17 -5.16 -6.40 -14.86
C GLY A 17 -4.41 -5.40 -15.74
N THR A 18 -4.16 -4.18 -15.25
CA THR A 18 -3.36 -3.19 -15.95
C THR A 18 -1.93 -3.68 -16.19
N LEU A 19 -1.26 -4.22 -15.16
CA LEU A 19 0.09 -4.76 -15.30
C LEU A 19 0.15 -5.95 -16.25
N TYR A 20 -0.86 -6.83 -16.22
CA TYR A 20 -0.97 -7.97 -17.13
C TYR A 20 -1.10 -7.50 -18.59
N LEU A 21 -1.96 -6.51 -18.86
CA LEU A 21 -2.11 -5.95 -20.21
C LEU A 21 -0.84 -5.25 -20.70
N LEU A 22 -0.18 -4.48 -19.84
CA LEU A 22 1.09 -3.83 -20.18
C LEU A 22 2.18 -4.88 -20.46
N HIS A 23 2.28 -5.93 -19.64
CA HIS A 23 3.24 -7.00 -19.84
C HIS A 23 2.96 -7.78 -21.13
N ALA A 24 1.69 -8.05 -21.45
CA ALA A 24 1.30 -8.72 -22.69
C ALA A 24 1.63 -7.90 -23.94
N ARG A 25 1.60 -6.55 -23.87
CA ARG A 25 1.84 -5.67 -25.02
C ARG A 25 3.31 -5.26 -25.19
N TYR A 26 4.02 -5.01 -24.10
CA TYR A 26 5.36 -4.42 -24.11
C TYR A 26 6.44 -5.32 -23.51
N GLY A 27 6.06 -6.47 -22.93
CA GLY A 27 6.97 -7.45 -22.35
C GLY A 27 7.74 -6.95 -21.12
N ALA A 28 8.81 -7.68 -20.79
CA ALA A 28 9.65 -7.43 -19.62
C ALA A 28 10.47 -6.12 -19.70
N ALA A 29 10.47 -5.45 -20.86
CA ALA A 29 11.14 -4.16 -21.04
C ALA A 29 10.44 -3.02 -20.27
N VAL A 30 9.12 -3.12 -20.07
CA VAL A 30 8.31 -2.10 -19.38
C VAL A 30 7.80 -2.60 -18.04
N VAL A 31 7.38 -3.86 -17.96
CA VAL A 31 6.88 -4.46 -16.72
C VAL A 31 7.92 -5.42 -16.17
N HIS A 32 8.48 -5.07 -15.02
CA HIS A 32 9.46 -5.93 -14.36
C HIS A 32 8.85 -7.31 -14.04
N PRO A 33 9.58 -8.43 -14.20
CA PRO A 33 9.05 -9.77 -13.88
C PRO A 33 8.55 -9.91 -12.44
N LEU A 34 9.15 -9.14 -11.51
CA LEU A 34 8.73 -9.10 -10.11
C LEU A 34 7.47 -8.25 -9.83
N ALA A 35 6.86 -7.64 -10.86
CA ALA A 35 5.74 -6.72 -10.71
C ALA A 35 4.57 -7.29 -9.90
N ALA A 36 4.17 -8.52 -10.22
CA ALA A 36 3.07 -9.19 -9.52
C ALA A 36 3.39 -9.45 -8.04
N TYR A 37 4.65 -9.80 -7.72
CA TYR A 37 5.11 -10.01 -6.35
C TYR A 37 5.14 -8.69 -5.57
N THR A 38 5.62 -7.60 -6.16
CA THR A 38 5.62 -6.27 -5.54
C THR A 38 4.19 -5.77 -5.29
N LEU A 39 3.27 -6.02 -6.22
CA LEU A 39 1.86 -5.71 -6.05
C LEU A 39 1.23 -6.51 -4.91
N GLY A 40 1.49 -7.83 -4.87
CA GLY A 40 1.01 -8.69 -3.79
C GLY A 40 1.58 -8.28 -2.43
N TYR A 41 2.85 -7.91 -2.38
CA TYR A 41 3.50 -7.36 -1.19
C TYR A 41 2.77 -6.11 -0.67
N PHE A 42 2.50 -5.11 -1.52
CA PHE A 42 1.83 -3.89 -1.07
C PHE A 42 0.36 -4.12 -0.69
N ALA A 43 -0.33 -5.03 -1.40
CA ALA A 43 -1.69 -5.42 -1.04
C ALA A 43 -1.74 -6.08 0.34
N LEU A 44 -0.85 -7.04 0.59
CA LEU A 44 -0.75 -7.74 1.88
C LEU A 44 -0.34 -6.78 3.00
N LEU A 45 0.67 -5.96 2.77
CA LEU A 45 1.14 -4.98 3.75
C LEU A 45 0.02 -4.02 4.15
N THR A 46 -0.73 -3.51 3.17
CA THR A 46 -1.88 -2.62 3.41
C THR A 46 -3.01 -3.32 4.15
N ALA A 47 -3.28 -4.58 3.82
CA ALA A 47 -4.27 -5.40 4.53
C ALA A 47 -3.89 -5.61 6.01
N VAL A 48 -2.63 -5.96 6.26
CA VAL A 48 -2.10 -6.20 7.61
C VAL A 48 -2.11 -4.91 8.43
N ILE A 49 -1.62 -3.80 7.88
CA ILE A 49 -1.63 -2.50 8.55
C ILE A 49 -3.05 -2.12 8.94
N TYR A 50 -4.00 -2.18 8.01
CA TYR A 50 -5.39 -1.85 8.31
C TYR A 50 -5.97 -2.75 9.40
N TRP A 51 -5.70 -4.06 9.34
CA TRP A 51 -6.19 -5.01 10.34
C TRP A 51 -5.64 -4.72 11.74
N VAL A 52 -4.32 -4.47 11.85
CA VAL A 52 -3.66 -4.12 13.10
C VAL A 52 -4.19 -2.79 13.65
N THR A 53 -4.25 -1.75 12.82
CA THR A 53 -4.77 -0.43 13.21
C THR A 53 -6.23 -0.52 13.64
N ALA A 54 -7.07 -1.24 12.90
CA ALA A 54 -8.48 -1.44 13.29
C ALA A 54 -8.63 -2.21 14.60
N ARG A 55 -7.72 -3.14 14.90
CA ARG A 55 -7.71 -3.88 16.18
C ARG A 55 -7.28 -2.98 17.34
N LEU A 56 -6.23 -2.18 17.18
CA LEU A 56 -5.71 -1.26 18.20
C LEU A 56 -6.73 -0.17 18.55
N VAL A 57 -7.36 0.44 17.54
CA VAL A 57 -8.37 1.50 17.72
C VAL A 57 -9.62 0.98 18.41
N ARG A 58 -9.99 -0.29 18.20
CA ARG A 58 -11.11 -0.93 18.92
C ARG A 58 -10.86 -1.10 20.41
N ILE A 59 -9.60 -1.22 20.83
CA ILE A 59 -9.24 -1.35 22.24
C ILE A 59 -9.25 0.02 22.92
N SER A 60 -8.66 1.03 22.28
CA SER A 60 -8.67 2.41 22.78
C SER A 60 -8.63 3.41 21.62
N PRO A 61 -9.61 4.33 21.50
CA PRO A 61 -9.64 5.35 20.46
C PRO A 61 -8.39 6.26 20.46
N ASP A 62 -7.81 6.50 21.63
CA ASP A 62 -6.63 7.37 21.81
C ASP A 62 -5.38 6.81 21.13
N ASN A 63 -5.34 5.49 20.89
CA ASN A 63 -4.24 4.83 20.20
C ASN A 63 -4.27 5.03 18.68
N PHE A 64 -5.32 5.67 18.12
CA PHE A 64 -5.44 5.88 16.68
C PHE A 64 -4.22 6.60 16.09
N MET A 65 -3.79 7.68 16.73
CA MET A 65 -2.69 8.49 16.23
C MET A 65 -1.37 7.70 16.25
N GLY A 66 -1.07 7.03 17.37
CA GLY A 66 0.11 6.18 17.50
C GLY A 66 0.11 4.99 16.53
N ALA A 67 -1.03 4.32 16.35
CA ALA A 67 -1.17 3.19 15.43
C ALA A 67 -0.97 3.62 13.98
N TYR A 68 -1.54 4.76 13.58
CA TYR A 68 -1.39 5.30 12.23
C TYR A 68 0.04 5.71 11.92
N PHE A 69 0.66 6.56 12.75
CA PHE A 69 2.04 6.99 12.52
C PHE A 69 3.03 5.83 12.64
N GLY A 70 2.81 4.91 13.60
CA GLY A 70 3.57 3.67 13.71
C GLY A 70 3.48 2.83 12.45
N SER A 71 2.29 2.68 11.87
CA SER A 71 2.12 1.95 10.62
C SER A 71 2.82 2.60 9.42
N MET A 72 2.88 3.94 9.37
CA MET A 72 3.60 4.65 8.32
C MET A 72 5.12 4.42 8.42
N VAL A 73 5.67 4.42 9.63
CA VAL A 73 7.09 4.09 9.87
C VAL A 73 7.38 2.65 9.48
N VAL A 74 6.56 1.69 9.95
CA VAL A 74 6.73 0.27 9.62
C VAL A 74 6.64 0.04 8.11
N ARG A 75 5.67 0.66 7.44
CA ARG A 75 5.51 0.61 5.98
C ARG A 75 6.78 1.11 5.28
N LEU A 76 7.30 2.26 5.71
CA LEU A 76 8.50 2.85 5.11
C LEU A 76 9.72 1.95 5.31
N LEU A 77 9.94 1.42 6.51
CA LEU A 77 11.07 0.52 6.80
C LEU A 77 10.98 -0.79 6.02
N LEU A 78 9.80 -1.42 5.97
CA LEU A 78 9.60 -2.66 5.20
C LEU A 78 9.76 -2.40 3.69
N SER A 79 9.27 -1.28 3.21
CA SER A 79 9.39 -0.86 1.80
C SER A 79 10.84 -0.62 1.42
N ALA A 80 11.59 0.12 2.25
CA ALA A 80 13.02 0.33 2.08
C ALA A 80 13.79 -1.00 2.13
N GLY A 81 13.45 -1.89 3.07
CA GLY A 81 14.02 -3.23 3.18
C GLY A 81 13.81 -4.06 1.92
N LEU A 82 12.63 -4.00 1.29
CA LEU A 82 12.36 -4.70 0.03
C LEU A 82 13.24 -4.19 -1.12
N VAL A 83 13.41 -2.87 -1.24
CA VAL A 83 14.28 -2.26 -2.26
C VAL A 83 15.73 -2.65 -2.03
N LEU A 84 16.21 -2.59 -0.79
CA LEU A 84 17.57 -3.02 -0.44
C LEU A 84 17.79 -4.51 -0.75
N LEU A 85 16.83 -5.37 -0.42
CA LEU A 85 16.89 -6.80 -0.73
C LEU A 85 16.96 -7.04 -2.24
N TYR A 86 16.18 -6.30 -3.04
CA TYR A 86 16.23 -6.37 -4.49
C TYR A 86 17.60 -5.94 -5.04
N LEU A 87 18.14 -4.81 -4.57
CA LEU A 87 19.45 -4.33 -4.98
C LEU A 87 20.57 -5.32 -4.60
N TYR A 88 20.50 -5.88 -3.38
CA TYR A 88 21.48 -6.85 -2.87
C TYR A 88 21.45 -8.18 -3.64
N LYS A 89 20.27 -8.66 -4.05
CA LYS A 89 20.11 -9.90 -4.83
C LYS A 89 20.57 -9.80 -6.29
N GLY A 90 21.14 -8.67 -6.69
CA GLY A 90 21.66 -8.47 -8.05
C GLY A 90 20.84 -7.51 -8.91
N GLY A 91 19.71 -6.99 -8.42
CA GLY A 91 18.93 -5.96 -9.13
C GLY A 91 19.72 -4.68 -9.40
N ALA A 92 20.82 -4.45 -8.67
CA ALA A 92 21.75 -3.36 -8.96
C ALA A 92 22.44 -3.46 -10.34
N HIS A 93 22.58 -4.67 -10.88
CA HIS A 93 23.27 -4.97 -12.14
C HIS A 93 22.33 -5.19 -13.34
N GLU A 94 21.01 -5.11 -13.15
CA GLU A 94 20.00 -5.37 -14.20
C GLU A 94 19.86 -4.25 -15.26
N GLY A 95 20.70 -3.22 -15.21
CA GLY A 95 20.69 -2.12 -16.19
C GLY A 95 19.33 -1.42 -16.26
N ASN A 96 18.63 -1.55 -17.40
CA ASN A 96 17.31 -0.97 -17.62
C ASN A 96 16.20 -1.61 -16.74
N GLY A 97 16.35 -2.88 -16.35
CA GLY A 97 15.39 -3.59 -15.49
C GLY A 97 15.25 -2.95 -14.11
N ARG A 98 16.35 -2.39 -13.58
CA ARG A 98 16.39 -1.66 -12.31
C ARG A 98 15.43 -0.46 -12.30
N TRP A 99 15.40 0.31 -13.38
CA TRP A 99 14.54 1.49 -13.49
C TRP A 99 13.08 1.11 -13.65
N ALA A 100 12.78 0.02 -14.38
CA ALA A 100 11.44 -0.52 -14.48
C ALA A 100 10.92 -1.02 -13.11
N PHE A 101 11.77 -1.71 -12.34
CA PHE A 101 11.42 -2.13 -10.98
C PHE A 101 11.19 -0.94 -10.04
N LEU A 102 12.14 0.00 -9.97
CA LEU A 102 12.03 1.16 -9.08
C LEU A 102 10.82 2.02 -9.43
N GLY A 103 10.60 2.31 -10.72
CA GLY A 103 9.44 3.09 -11.17
C GLY A 103 8.12 2.42 -10.78
N LEU A 104 8.00 1.11 -11.01
CA LEU A 104 6.82 0.35 -10.60
C LEU A 104 6.67 0.33 -9.07
N PHE A 105 7.76 0.09 -8.34
CA PHE A 105 7.76 0.04 -6.89
C PHE A 105 7.24 1.35 -6.29
N PHE A 106 7.77 2.50 -6.73
CA PHE A 106 7.32 3.81 -6.25
C PHE A 106 5.87 4.07 -6.64
N LEU A 107 5.46 3.74 -7.87
CA LEU A 107 4.08 3.90 -8.30
C LEU A 107 3.11 3.09 -7.43
N LEU A 108 3.42 1.82 -7.17
CA LEU A 108 2.62 0.98 -6.29
C LEU A 108 2.65 1.49 -4.85
N TYR A 109 3.81 1.91 -4.34
CA TYR A 109 3.94 2.51 -3.01
C TYR A 109 2.98 3.70 -2.86
N PHE A 110 2.98 4.65 -3.81
CA PHE A 110 2.11 5.81 -3.76
C PHE A 110 0.63 5.45 -3.90
N LEU A 111 0.28 4.53 -4.79
CA LEU A 111 -1.11 4.09 -4.97
C LEU A 111 -1.68 3.44 -3.70
N TYR A 112 -0.94 2.48 -3.11
CA TYR A 112 -1.41 1.79 -1.90
C TYR A 112 -1.37 2.69 -0.67
N THR A 113 -0.40 3.59 -0.56
CA THR A 113 -0.33 4.57 0.55
C THR A 113 -1.45 5.60 0.42
N GLY A 114 -1.70 6.12 -0.79
CA GLY A 114 -2.83 7.01 -1.05
C GLY A 114 -4.18 6.36 -0.76
N PHE A 115 -4.34 5.08 -1.16
CA PHE A 115 -5.52 4.29 -0.82
C PHE A 115 -5.71 4.15 0.70
N GLU A 116 -4.64 3.85 1.44
CA GLU A 116 -4.67 3.74 2.90
C GLU A 116 -5.09 5.07 3.57
N ILE A 117 -4.47 6.18 3.17
CA ILE A 117 -4.81 7.52 3.67
C ILE A 117 -6.29 7.83 3.38
N TRP A 118 -6.75 7.60 2.15
CA TRP A 118 -8.15 7.81 1.77
C TRP A 118 -9.11 6.93 2.58
N ALA A 119 -8.77 5.66 2.79
CA ALA A 119 -9.58 4.74 3.57
C ALA A 119 -9.66 5.16 5.04
N ILE A 120 -8.58 5.69 5.60
CA ILE A 120 -8.56 6.18 6.98
C ILE A 120 -9.39 7.46 7.10
N LEU A 121 -9.17 8.45 6.24
CA LEU A 121 -9.92 9.71 6.24
C LEU A 121 -11.43 9.50 6.05
N SER A 122 -11.81 8.59 5.15
CA SER A 122 -13.24 8.27 4.93
C SER A 122 -13.89 7.56 6.12
N ASN A 123 -13.13 6.82 6.94
CA ASN A 123 -13.61 6.25 8.20
C ASN A 123 -13.55 7.24 9.38
N LEU A 124 -12.75 8.30 9.31
CA LEU A 124 -12.68 9.37 10.32
C LEU A 124 -13.80 10.41 10.22
N ARG A 125 -14.40 10.58 9.04
CA ARG A 125 -15.49 11.54 8.77
C ARG A 125 -16.69 11.52 9.73
N PRO A 126 -17.08 10.40 10.37
CA PRO A 126 -18.13 10.39 11.39
C PRO A 126 -17.74 11.03 12.73
N PHE A 127 -16.44 11.10 13.06
CA PHE A 127 -15.96 11.56 14.37
C PHE A 127 -15.77 13.09 14.46
N SER A 128 -15.86 13.82 13.35
CA SER A 128 -15.74 15.29 13.33
C SER A 128 -17.08 16.03 13.35
N LYS A 129 -18.20 15.36 13.63
CA LYS A 129 -19.42 16.11 13.94
C LYS A 129 -19.13 16.91 15.22
N PRO A 130 -19.18 18.25 15.18
CA PRO A 130 -19.16 19.02 16.41
C PRO A 130 -20.32 18.49 17.24
N SER A 131 -20.06 18.09 18.48
CA SER A 131 -21.10 18.10 19.49
C SER A 131 -21.59 19.54 19.52
N VAL A 132 -22.69 19.81 18.82
CA VAL A 132 -23.43 21.05 18.97
C VAL A 132 -23.92 21.01 20.41
N THR A 133 -23.18 21.69 21.29
CA THR A 133 -23.59 21.98 22.65
C THR A 133 -24.80 22.89 22.52
N THR A 134 -25.99 22.28 22.52
CA THR A 134 -27.20 22.96 22.97
C THR A 134 -27.11 23.02 24.48
N GLU A 135 -26.77 24.19 25.01
CA GLU A 135 -27.40 24.86 26.15
C GLU A 135 -26.66 26.17 26.49
#